data_AF-A0A8D8I8T6-F1
#
_entry.id   AF-A0A8D8I8T6-F1
#
_cell.length_a   1.000
_cell.length_b   1.000
_cell.length_c   1.000
_cell.angle_alpha   90.00
_cell.angle_beta   90.00
_cell.angle_gamma   90.00
#
_symmetry.space_group_name_H-M   'P 1'
#
loop_
_entity.id
_entity.type
_entity.pdbx_description
1 polymer ?
#
loop_
_entity_poly.entity_id
_entity_poly.type
_entity_poly.pdbx_seq_one_letter_code
_entity_poly.pdbx_strand_id
1 'polypeptide(L)'
;MVHQQLKRQNSGLPRMESISRFGSIPVVETGLKTAGTVYQKVKTSNGLFNWGFETAETVTYALVDSLRPAAKLIEGPLHQLDSFMCKSLDFVEQKVPSMYLPPEMMYWNTKEYMSDHLVKPVLSRANSMKNLSHAVLDSRVSNYAADRLDGALNVCDKYVERFLPAEDQPDAASVPQP
;
A
#
# COMPACT_ATOMS: atom_id res chain seq x y z
N MET A 1 -27.16 13.82 24.18
CA MET A 1 -25.82 13.86 24.81
C MET A 1 -25.64 12.61 25.66
N VAL A 2 -25.39 11.46 25.03
CA VAL A 2 -25.22 10.18 25.72
C VAL A 2 -24.22 9.41 24.88
N HIS A 3 -22.90 9.54 25.10
CA HIS A 3 -21.87 8.64 24.53
C HIS A 3 -20.44 8.87 25.08
N GLN A 4 -20.28 9.41 26.29
CA GLN A 4 -18.95 9.73 26.84
C GLN A 4 -18.51 8.85 28.01
N GLN A 5 -19.12 7.68 28.18
CA GLN A 5 -18.80 6.74 29.25
C GLN A 5 -18.67 5.31 28.72
N LEU A 6 -17.88 5.13 27.66
CA LEU A 6 -17.20 3.85 27.43
C LEU A 6 -16.12 3.72 28.52
N LYS A 7 -16.64 3.36 29.69
CA LYS A 7 -16.02 2.83 30.88
C LYS A 7 -14.70 2.19 30.51
N ARG A 8 -13.63 2.88 30.92
CA ARG A 8 -12.26 2.43 31.12
C ARG A 8 -12.28 1.17 31.99
N GLN A 9 -12.78 0.05 31.47
CA GLN A 9 -12.70 -1.24 32.14
C GLN A 9 -11.25 -1.66 32.02
N ASN A 10 -10.56 -1.62 33.16
CA ASN A 10 -9.33 -2.34 33.36
C ASN A 10 -9.64 -3.83 33.17
N SER A 11 -9.60 -4.28 31.93
CA SER A 11 -9.45 -5.69 31.61
C SER A 11 -8.21 -6.12 32.39
N GLY A 12 -8.31 -7.03 33.36
CA GLY A 12 -7.16 -7.48 34.17
C GLY A 12 -6.00 -8.15 33.40
N LEU A 13 -5.85 -7.86 32.11
CA LEU A 13 -4.72 -8.14 31.26
C LEU A 13 -3.70 -6.99 31.34
N PRO A 14 -2.40 -7.30 31.27
CA PRO A 14 -1.35 -6.29 31.22
C PRO A 14 -1.55 -5.38 30.00
N ARG A 15 -1.60 -4.07 30.23
CA ARG A 15 -1.82 -3.06 29.18
C ARG A 15 -0.50 -2.76 28.48
N MET A 16 -0.39 -3.18 27.22
CA MET A 16 0.77 -2.90 26.38
C MET A 16 0.66 -1.50 25.73
N GLU A 17 1.67 -0.66 25.95
CA GLU A 17 1.75 0.67 25.35
C GLU A 17 1.99 0.59 23.85
N SER A 18 2.83 -0.35 23.40
CA SER A 18 3.19 -0.53 21.99
C SER A 18 1.98 -0.79 21.10
N ILE A 19 1.01 -1.60 21.56
CA ILE A 19 -0.23 -1.88 20.83
C ILE A 19 -1.08 -0.62 20.71
N SER A 20 -1.17 0.16 21.80
CA SER A 20 -1.91 1.43 21.81
C SER A 20 -1.29 2.44 20.85
N ARG A 21 0.05 2.53 20.79
CA ARG A 21 0.76 3.42 19.86
C ARG A 21 0.63 2.94 18.43
N PHE A 22 0.78 1.65 18.17
CA PHE A 22 0.63 1.07 16.84
C PHE A 22 -0.79 1.30 16.27
N GLY A 23 -1.82 1.12 17.10
CA GLY A 23 -3.21 1.41 16.73
C GLY A 23 -3.52 2.89 16.50
N SER A 24 -2.68 3.80 17.01
CA SER A 24 -2.82 5.24 16.79
C SER A 24 -2.25 5.73 15.45
N ILE A 25 -1.53 4.88 14.73
CA ILE A 25 -1.02 5.19 13.39
C ILE A 25 -2.22 5.22 12.43
N PRO A 26 -2.49 6.34 11.72
CA PRO A 26 -3.70 6.50 10.91
C PRO A 26 -3.90 5.42 9.84
N VAL A 27 -2.82 4.94 9.24
CA VAL A 27 -2.85 3.84 8.26
C VAL A 27 -3.30 2.54 8.91
N VAL A 28 -2.79 2.23 10.10
CA VAL A 28 -3.17 1.02 10.86
C VAL A 28 -4.63 1.12 11.31
N GLU A 29 -5.04 2.27 11.83
CA GLU A 29 -6.42 2.50 12.27
C GLU A 29 -7.41 2.30 11.11
N THR A 30 -7.12 2.91 9.96
CA THR A 30 -7.96 2.79 8.76
C THR A 30 -7.95 1.37 8.22
N GLY A 31 -6.80 0.70 8.24
CA GLY A 31 -6.65 -0.69 7.85
C GLY A 31 -7.47 -1.63 8.73
N LEU A 32 -7.43 -1.44 10.05
CA LEU A 32 -8.19 -2.24 11.01
C LEU A 32 -9.70 -2.01 10.87
N LYS A 33 -10.14 -0.75 10.66
CA LYS A 33 -11.55 -0.43 10.36
C LYS A 33 -12.02 -1.09 9.07
N THR A 34 -11.20 -1.05 8.03
CA THR A 34 -11.50 -1.67 6.73
C THR A 34 -11.59 -3.19 6.87
N ALA A 35 -10.60 -3.81 7.51
CA ALA A 35 -10.58 -5.24 7.80
C ALA A 35 -11.79 -5.65 8.63
N GLY A 36 -12.15 -4.90 9.67
CA GLY A 36 -13.34 -5.15 10.48
C GLY A 36 -14.64 -5.06 9.68
N THR A 37 -14.74 -4.09 8.76
CA THR A 37 -15.90 -3.95 7.87
C THR A 37 -16.01 -5.13 6.90
N VAL A 38 -14.90 -5.54 6.28
CA VAL A 38 -14.85 -6.70 5.38
C VAL A 38 -15.18 -7.98 6.14
N TYR A 39 -14.59 -8.16 7.32
CA TYR A 39 -14.88 -9.28 8.20
C TYR A 39 -16.37 -9.36 8.54
N GLN A 40 -16.98 -8.25 8.94
CA GLN A 40 -18.42 -8.20 9.23
C GLN A 40 -19.26 -8.55 8.00
N LYS A 41 -18.89 -8.05 6.82
CA LYS A 41 -19.56 -8.44 5.56
C LYS A 41 -19.46 -9.95 5.29
N VAL A 42 -18.29 -10.55 5.51
CA VAL A 42 -18.08 -12.00 5.33
C VAL A 42 -18.86 -12.80 6.37
N LYS A 43 -18.79 -12.41 7.64
CA LYS A 43 -19.52 -13.04 8.74
C LYS A 43 -21.03 -13.03 8.50
N THR A 44 -21.59 -11.89 8.10
CA THR A 44 -23.03 -11.72 7.87
C THR A 44 -23.51 -12.18 6.50
N SER A 45 -22.61 -12.63 5.61
CA SER A 45 -22.97 -13.05 4.25
C SER A 45 -23.84 -14.29 4.19
N ASN A 46 -23.67 -15.23 5.12
CA ASN A 46 -24.40 -16.49 5.19
C ASN A 46 -24.60 -16.91 6.65
N GLY A 47 -25.73 -17.55 6.96
CA GLY A 47 -26.02 -18.07 8.30
C GLY A 47 -24.98 -19.08 8.81
N LEU A 48 -24.39 -19.90 7.94
CA LEU A 48 -23.33 -20.86 8.30
C LEU A 48 -22.03 -20.15 8.73
N PHE A 49 -21.60 -19.15 7.96
CA PHE A 49 -20.42 -18.36 8.31
C PHE A 49 -20.67 -17.55 9.57
N ASN A 50 -21.84 -16.93 9.70
CA ASN A 50 -22.20 -16.18 10.90
C ASN A 50 -22.09 -17.07 12.14
N TRP A 51 -22.70 -18.26 12.13
CA TRP A 51 -22.63 -19.21 13.24
C TRP A 51 -21.20 -19.68 13.54
N GLY A 52 -20.42 -20.03 12.51
CA GLY A 52 -19.05 -20.49 12.67
C GLY A 52 -18.13 -19.42 13.27
N PHE A 53 -18.19 -18.20 12.74
CA PHE A 53 -17.40 -17.07 13.24
C PHE A 53 -17.87 -16.61 14.63
N GLU A 54 -19.17 -16.57 14.90
CA GLU A 54 -19.71 -16.25 16.25
C GLU A 54 -19.22 -17.25 17.30
N THR A 55 -19.20 -18.54 16.94
CA THR A 55 -18.71 -19.59 17.83
C THR A 55 -17.21 -19.44 18.07
N ALA A 56 -16.43 -19.20 17.01
CA ALA A 56 -14.99 -19.00 17.14
C ALA A 56 -14.66 -17.75 17.99
N GLU A 57 -15.37 -16.65 17.80
CA GLU A 57 -15.25 -15.45 18.63
C GLU A 57 -15.56 -15.75 20.10
N THR A 58 -16.66 -16.46 20.36
CA THR A 58 -17.08 -16.83 21.72
C THR A 58 -16.03 -17.70 22.42
N VAL A 59 -15.51 -18.72 21.73
CA VAL A 59 -14.44 -19.59 22.25
C VAL A 59 -13.18 -18.77 22.54
N THR A 60 -12.84 -17.83 21.66
CA THR A 60 -11.68 -16.93 21.86
C THR A 60 -11.87 -16.05 23.09
N TYR A 61 -13.05 -15.45 23.28
CA TYR A 61 -13.34 -14.64 24.47
C TYR A 61 -13.30 -15.48 25.76
N ALA A 62 -13.85 -16.69 25.73
CA ALA A 62 -13.80 -17.61 26.86
C ALA A 62 -12.36 -18.02 27.20
N LEU A 63 -11.54 -18.28 26.19
CA LEU A 63 -10.12 -18.60 26.38
C LEU A 63 -9.36 -17.43 26.99
N VAL A 64 -9.58 -16.22 26.50
CA VAL A 64 -8.95 -15.00 27.04
C VAL A 64 -9.34 -14.79 28.51
N ASP A 65 -10.61 -14.99 28.87
CA ASP A 65 -11.05 -14.83 30.25
C ASP A 65 -10.47 -15.91 31.18
N SER A 66 -10.34 -17.14 30.68
CA SER A 66 -9.68 -18.26 31.38
C SER A 66 -8.17 -18.03 31.59
N LEU A 67 -7.49 -17.38 30.63
CA LEU A 67 -6.07 -17.07 30.70
C LEU A 67 -5.76 -15.78 31.48
N ARG A 68 -6.77 -14.98 31.82
CA ARG A 68 -6.64 -13.74 32.59
C ARG A 68 -5.83 -13.88 33.90
N PRO A 69 -6.03 -14.90 34.76
CA PRO A 69 -5.18 -15.10 35.94
C PRO A 69 -3.73 -15.44 35.58
N ALA A 70 -3.50 -16.20 34.51
CA ALA A 70 -2.15 -16.56 34.04
C ALA A 70 -1.42 -15.36 33.41
N ALA A 71 -2.15 -14.39 32.84
CA ALA A 71 -1.59 -13.19 32.24
C ALA A 71 -0.73 -12.35 33.22
N LYS A 72 -1.01 -12.41 34.52
CA LYS A 72 -0.21 -11.73 35.56
C LYS A 72 1.18 -12.36 35.76
N LEU A 73 1.31 -13.67 35.54
CA LEU A 73 2.59 -14.37 35.68
C LEU A 73 3.57 -14.01 34.55
N ILE A 74 3.02 -13.67 33.38
CA ILE A 74 3.76 -13.27 32.18
C ILE A 74 3.87 -11.74 32.02
N GLU A 75 3.42 -10.96 33.00
CA GLU A 75 3.48 -9.49 32.97
C GLU A 75 4.92 -8.98 32.83
N GLY A 76 5.88 -9.59 33.53
CA GLY A 76 7.31 -9.25 33.43
C GLY A 76 7.86 -9.35 32.01
N PRO A 77 7.83 -10.54 31.36
CA PRO A 77 8.31 -10.67 29.98
C PRO A 77 7.46 -9.87 28.98
N LEU A 78 6.15 -9.72 29.20
CA LEU A 78 5.31 -8.87 28.36
C LEU A 78 5.72 -7.40 28.43
N HIS A 79 6.08 -6.89 29.61
CA HIS A 79 6.58 -5.52 29.73
C HIS A 79 7.94 -5.34 29.04
N GLN A 80 8.84 -6.32 29.12
CA GLN A 80 10.12 -6.23 28.40
C GLN A 80 9.90 -6.22 26.88
N LEU A 81 9.00 -7.08 26.39
CA LEU A 81 8.61 -7.09 24.99
C LEU A 81 7.95 -5.77 24.58
N ASP A 82 7.05 -5.23 25.40
CA ASP A 82 6.39 -3.95 25.17
C ASP A 82 7.41 -2.82 25.06
N SER A 83 8.40 -2.77 25.95
CA SER A 83 9.49 -1.79 25.88
C SER A 83 10.33 -1.92 24.61
N PHE A 84 10.64 -3.16 24.18
CA PHE A 84 11.34 -3.40 22.93
C PHE A 84 10.52 -2.93 21.72
N MET A 85 9.21 -3.21 21.71
CA MET A 85 8.29 -2.79 20.65
C MET A 85 8.12 -1.26 20.62
N CYS A 86 8.08 -0.59 21.77
CA CYS A 86 8.08 0.87 21.82
C CYS A 86 9.37 1.45 21.23
N LYS A 87 10.54 0.89 21.56
CA LYS A 87 11.82 1.33 20.99
C LYS A 87 11.91 1.10 19.48
N SER A 88 11.39 -0.04 19.00
CA SER A 88 11.36 -0.31 17.56
C SER A 88 10.43 0.67 16.85
N LEU A 89 9.30 1.01 17.45
CA LEU A 89 8.40 2.02 16.92
C LEU A 89 9.06 3.41 16.89
N ASP A 90 9.77 3.81 17.94
CA ASP A 90 10.53 5.07 17.98
C ASP A 90 11.57 5.13 16.85
N PHE A 91 12.22 4.02 16.55
CA PHE A 91 13.18 3.93 15.44
C PHE A 91 12.51 4.15 14.09
N VAL A 92 11.35 3.53 13.84
CA VAL A 92 10.62 3.73 12.58
C VAL A 92 10.09 5.16 12.48
N GLU A 93 9.62 5.74 13.59
CA GLU A 93 9.15 7.13 13.66
C GLU A 93 10.25 8.13 13.28
N GLN A 94 11.48 7.91 13.72
CA GLN A 94 12.64 8.74 13.33
C GLN A 94 12.99 8.62 11.84
N LYS A 95 12.76 7.46 11.23
CA LYS A 95 13.11 7.21 9.82
C LYS A 95 12.00 7.60 8.85
N VAL A 96 10.74 7.46 9.24
CA VAL A 96 9.57 7.66 8.38
C VAL A 96 8.51 8.47 9.14
N PRO A 97 8.73 9.79 9.32
CA PRO A 97 7.77 10.64 10.04
C PRO A 97 6.42 10.74 9.30
N SER A 98 6.41 10.47 7.99
CA SER A 98 5.21 10.44 7.16
C SER A 98 4.20 9.37 7.56
N MET A 99 4.53 8.43 8.46
CA MET A 99 3.58 7.40 8.94
C MET A 99 2.36 7.98 9.67
N TYR A 100 2.50 9.19 10.24
CA TYR A 100 1.42 9.89 10.92
C TYR A 100 0.52 10.68 9.96
N LEU A 101 0.83 10.67 8.66
CA LEU A 101 -0.02 11.27 7.66
C LEU A 101 -1.21 10.33 7.38
N PRO A 102 -2.45 10.84 7.32
CA PRO A 102 -3.59 10.04 6.88
C PRO A 102 -3.37 9.45 5.48
N PRO A 103 -3.82 8.22 5.21
CA PRO A 103 -3.57 7.53 3.94
C PRO A 103 -4.08 8.30 2.72
N GLU A 104 -5.20 9.02 2.85
CA GLU A 104 -5.74 9.86 1.78
C GLU A 104 -4.79 11.01 1.41
N MET A 105 -4.25 11.70 2.42
CA MET A 105 -3.30 12.79 2.22
C MET A 105 -1.97 12.26 1.66
N MET A 106 -1.52 11.09 2.10
CA MET A 106 -0.33 10.44 1.55
C MET A 106 -0.49 10.12 0.06
N TYR A 107 -1.67 9.63 -0.34
CA TYR A 107 -2.00 9.39 -1.75
C TYR A 107 -1.98 10.68 -2.56
N TRP A 108 -2.68 11.73 -2.10
CA TRP A 108 -2.76 13.00 -2.83
C TRP A 108 -1.39 13.66 -2.98
N ASN A 109 -0.61 13.75 -1.89
CA ASN A 109 0.74 14.32 -1.92
C ASN A 109 1.64 13.57 -2.91
N THR A 110 1.57 12.25 -2.92
CA THR A 110 2.38 11.43 -3.84
C THR A 110 1.92 11.60 -5.28
N LYS A 111 0.61 11.61 -5.52
CA LYS A 111 0.02 11.80 -6.85
C LYS A 111 0.38 13.16 -7.43
N GLU A 112 0.29 14.21 -6.64
CA GLU A 112 0.65 15.58 -7.04
C GLU A 112 2.14 15.66 -7.39
N TYR A 113 3.00 15.13 -6.51
CA TYR A 113 4.44 15.06 -6.77
C TYR A 113 4.78 14.31 -8.06
N MET A 114 4.18 13.14 -8.28
CA MET A 114 4.39 12.38 -9.52
C MET A 114 3.84 13.11 -10.75
N SER A 115 2.67 13.74 -10.62
CA SER A 115 2.08 14.52 -11.70
C SER A 115 3.01 15.66 -12.13
N ASP A 116 3.57 16.38 -11.17
CA ASP A 116 4.41 17.55 -11.41
C ASP A 116 5.82 17.21 -11.87
N HIS A 117 6.43 16.16 -11.30
CA HIS A 117 7.82 15.83 -11.57
C HIS A 117 8.03 14.77 -12.65
N LEU A 118 7.06 13.90 -12.91
CA LEU A 118 7.18 12.82 -13.90
C LEU A 118 6.25 13.04 -15.08
N VAL A 119 4.95 13.26 -14.83
CA VAL A 119 3.95 13.26 -15.90
C VAL A 119 4.00 14.56 -16.72
N LYS A 120 3.95 15.73 -16.08
CA LYS A 120 3.97 17.03 -16.77
C LYS A 120 5.24 17.25 -17.61
N PRO A 121 6.45 16.94 -17.14
CA PRO A 121 7.67 17.14 -17.93
C PRO A 121 7.73 16.20 -19.15
N VAL A 122 7.33 14.93 -18.98
CA VAL A 122 7.29 13.97 -20.10
C VAL A 122 6.26 14.40 -21.14
N LEU A 123 5.07 14.80 -20.70
CA LEU A 123 4.02 15.26 -21.60
C LEU A 123 4.41 16.56 -22.34
N SER A 124 5.07 17.50 -21.64
CA SER A 124 5.57 18.74 -22.24
C SER A 124 6.65 18.48 -23.30
N ARG A 125 7.58 17.54 -23.05
CA ARG A 125 8.58 17.12 -24.05
C ARG A 125 7.94 16.47 -25.27
N ALA A 126 6.99 15.55 -25.06
CA ALA A 126 6.27 14.90 -26.16
C ALA A 126 5.50 15.92 -27.02
N ASN A 127 4.83 16.88 -26.38
CA ASN A 127 4.11 17.94 -27.09
C ASN A 127 5.07 18.88 -27.84
N SER A 128 6.24 19.19 -27.26
CA SER A 128 7.28 19.98 -27.92
C SER A 128 7.84 19.27 -29.16
N MET A 129 8.07 17.96 -29.11
CA MET A 129 8.51 17.16 -30.27
C MET A 129 7.43 17.10 -31.36
N LYS A 130 6.15 16.96 -30.98
CA LYS A 130 5.04 17.00 -31.93
C LYS A 130 4.97 18.33 -32.67
N ASN A 131 5.07 19.44 -31.95
CA ASN A 131 5.06 20.78 -32.55
C ASN A 131 6.28 21.02 -33.45
N LEU A 132 7.45 20.52 -33.06
CA LEU A 132 8.66 20.60 -33.87
C LEU A 132 8.53 19.77 -35.16
N SER A 133 7.96 18.56 -35.06
CA SER A 133 7.64 17.74 -36.24
C SER A 133 6.69 18.47 -37.20
N HIS A 134 5.60 19.05 -36.69
CA HIS A 134 4.69 19.86 -37.51
C HIS A 134 5.39 21.06 -38.16
N ALA A 135 6.22 21.79 -37.42
CA ALA A 135 6.97 22.92 -37.96
C ALA A 135 8.01 22.51 -39.02
N VAL A 136 8.62 21.33 -38.89
CA VAL A 136 9.55 20.76 -39.87
C VAL A 136 8.80 20.28 -41.11
N LEU A 137 7.63 19.66 -40.95
CA LEU A 137 6.77 19.21 -42.04
C LEU A 137 6.28 20.38 -42.91
N ASP A 138 5.95 21.53 -42.29
CA ASP A 138 5.54 22.76 -42.98
C ASP A 138 6.71 23.55 -43.58
N SER A 139 7.95 23.22 -43.21
CA SER A 139 9.16 23.92 -43.69
C SER A 139 9.62 23.39 -45.04
N ARG A 140 10.18 24.26 -45.89
CA ARG A 140 10.71 23.91 -47.23
C ARG A 140 11.89 22.92 -47.22
N VAL A 141 12.43 22.59 -46.04
CA VAL A 141 13.52 21.62 -45.84
C VAL A 141 13.00 20.26 -45.33
N SER A 142 11.67 20.09 -45.30
CA SER A 142 10.93 18.93 -44.74
C SER A 142 11.52 17.57 -45.11
N ASN A 143 11.76 17.29 -46.40
CA ASN A 143 12.23 15.96 -46.84
C ASN A 143 13.61 15.56 -46.28
N TYR A 144 14.55 16.51 -46.17
CA TYR A 144 15.89 16.23 -45.64
C TYR A 144 15.89 16.06 -44.12
N ALA A 145 15.05 16.84 -43.43
CA ALA A 145 14.91 16.74 -41.99
C ALA A 145 14.12 15.49 -41.57
N ALA A 146 13.11 15.10 -42.35
CA ALA A 146 12.32 13.88 -42.13
C ALA A 146 13.19 12.62 -42.18
N ASP A 147 14.04 12.48 -43.21
CA ASP A 147 14.96 11.33 -43.37
C ASP A 147 15.90 11.17 -42.16
N ARG A 148 16.40 12.28 -41.63
CA ARG A 148 17.30 12.27 -40.48
C ARG A 148 16.57 11.96 -39.16
N LEU A 149 15.31 12.37 -39.05
CA LEU A 149 14.46 12.06 -37.91
C LEU A 149 14.09 10.56 -37.89
N ASP A 150 13.77 10.01 -39.05
CA ASP A 150 13.40 8.59 -39.21
C ASP A 150 14.57 7.66 -38.85
N GLY A 151 15.78 8.02 -39.30
CA GLY A 151 17.00 7.33 -38.90
C GLY A 151 17.25 7.37 -37.39
N ALA A 152 16.93 8.49 -36.73
CA ALA A 152 17.08 8.61 -35.27
C ALA A 152 16.01 7.81 -34.51
N LEU A 153 14.76 7.81 -34.97
CA LEU A 153 13.67 7.03 -34.38
C LEU A 153 13.93 5.53 -34.47
N ASN A 154 14.45 5.04 -35.60
CA ASN A 154 14.83 3.64 -35.76
C ASN A 154 15.93 3.20 -34.76
N VAL A 155 16.89 4.09 -34.47
CA VAL A 155 17.88 3.82 -33.43
C VAL A 155 17.22 3.79 -32.05
N CYS A 156 16.33 4.74 -31.74
CA CYS A 156 15.60 4.75 -30.47
C CYS A 156 14.77 3.47 -30.27
N ASP A 157 14.09 2.98 -31.30
CA ASP A 157 13.26 1.76 -31.24
C ASP A 157 14.10 0.54 -30.82
N LYS A 158 15.30 0.43 -31.40
CA LYS A 158 16.27 -0.61 -31.03
C LYS A 158 16.75 -0.52 -29.58
N TYR A 159 16.81 0.69 -29.01
CA TYR A 159 17.14 0.88 -27.60
C TYR A 159 15.92 0.59 -26.69
N VAL A 160 14.70 0.92 -27.12
CA VAL A 160 13.48 0.60 -26.38
C VAL A 160 13.31 -0.92 -26.26
N GLU A 161 13.46 -1.68 -27.34
CA GLU A 161 13.40 -3.16 -27.29
C GLU A 161 14.48 -3.77 -26.39
N ARG A 162 15.67 -3.14 -26.30
CA ARG A 162 16.79 -3.60 -25.47
C ARG A 162 16.52 -3.42 -23.97
N PHE A 163 15.81 -2.35 -23.59
CA PHE A 163 15.64 -1.93 -22.20
C PHE A 163 14.21 -2.14 -21.65
N LEU A 164 13.22 -2.29 -22.53
CA LEU A 164 11.85 -2.68 -22.23
C LEU A 164 11.42 -3.81 -23.20
N PRO A 165 12.03 -5.00 -23.13
CA PRO A 165 11.52 -6.14 -23.86
C PRO A 165 10.08 -6.42 -23.42
N ALA A 166 9.19 -6.74 -24.35
CA ALA A 166 7.88 -7.24 -23.99
C ALA A 166 8.08 -8.45 -23.05
N GLU A 167 7.40 -8.48 -21.90
CA GLU A 167 7.43 -9.67 -21.05
C GLU A 167 6.83 -10.83 -21.85
N ASP A 168 7.71 -11.71 -22.35
CA ASP A 168 7.31 -13.00 -22.88
C ASP A 168 6.65 -13.79 -21.75
N GLN A 169 5.33 -13.92 -21.86
CA GLN A 169 4.56 -14.88 -21.09
C GLN A 169 5.03 -16.29 -21.48
N PRO A 170 5.49 -17.13 -20.55
CA PRO A 170 5.87 -18.49 -20.88
C PRO A 170 4.61 -19.34 -20.97
N ASP A 171 4.33 -19.95 -22.12
CA ASP A 171 3.83 -21.34 -22.12
C ASP A 171 3.85 -22.03 -23.49
N ALA A 172 4.18 -23.32 -23.37
CA ALA A 172 3.80 -24.45 -24.23
C ALA A 172 4.63 -24.76 -25.49
N ALA A 173 5.58 -25.67 -25.27
CA ALA A 173 5.68 -26.95 -25.95
C ALA A 173 6.02 -26.98 -27.46
N SER A 174 7.25 -27.41 -27.69
CA SER A 174 7.68 -28.27 -28.80
C SER A 174 6.57 -29.07 -29.49
N VAL A 175 6.37 -28.83 -30.78
CA VAL A 175 5.79 -29.80 -31.72
C VAL A 175 6.68 -29.85 -32.95
N PRO A 176 7.32 -31.00 -33.28
CA PRO A 176 8.05 -31.16 -34.54
C PRO A 176 7.06 -31.27 -35.71
N GLN A 177 7.37 -30.63 -36.84
CA GLN A 177 6.60 -30.74 -38.08
C GLN A 177 7.06 -31.94 -38.93
N PRO A 178 6.15 -32.54 -39.73
CA PRO A 178 6.33 -33.81 -40.43
C PRO A 178 7.36 -33.79 -41.57
#